data_AF-A0A3P7M9Q2-F1
#
_entry.id   AF-A0A3P7M9Q2-F1
#
_cell.length_a   1.000
_cell.length_b   1.000
_cell.length_c   1.000
_cell.angle_alpha   90.00
_cell.angle_beta   90.00
_cell.angle_gamma   90.00
#
_symmetry.space_group_name_H-M   'P 1'
#
loop_
_entity.id
_entity.type
_entity.pdbx_description
1 polymer ?
#
loop_
_entity_poly.entity_id
_entity_poly.type
_entity_poly.pdbx_seq_one_letter_code
_entity_poly.pdbx_strand_id
1 'polypeptide(L)'
;MALTAVALVLTAIFILWYILWDTSVTSVRPLRNDSFSFLRQRPQDWQSFVVDTGHTKKKRQSLPNLEKISWPEREYLPSSVGAPGTRPWPHGTHFSHEQMRTLWKLFDTFVNVMDELGFSDRWMLHAGTLLRSFRHHDIIPWDDDIDVLVDKAVRPALWKKMATLRPNYTLQECSNWDKLSAKIIVSKHSSLDVEGSRILNAYGWAWPMLDIGYYCSDVTH
;
A
#
# COMPACT_ATOMS: atom_id res chain seq x y z
N MET A 1 -28.39 -20.17 -55.07
CA MET A 1 -29.24 -20.05 -53.86
C MET A 1 -28.46 -20.08 -52.55
N ALA A 2 -27.37 -20.83 -52.41
CA ALA A 2 -26.59 -20.86 -51.15
C ALA A 2 -25.84 -19.55 -50.85
N LEU A 3 -25.23 -18.90 -51.85
CA LEU A 3 -24.47 -17.66 -51.65
C LEU A 3 -25.33 -16.49 -51.14
N THR A 4 -26.56 -16.39 -51.63
CA THR A 4 -27.52 -15.33 -51.25
C THR A 4 -27.99 -15.48 -49.81
N ALA A 5 -28.14 -16.72 -49.32
CA ALA A 5 -28.51 -16.97 -47.92
C ALA A 5 -27.38 -16.62 -46.95
N VAL A 6 -26.13 -16.94 -47.31
CA VAL A 6 -24.95 -16.60 -46.48
C VAL A 6 -24.77 -15.08 -46.38
N ALA A 7 -24.95 -14.34 -47.48
CA ALA A 7 -24.84 -12.89 -47.48
C ALA A 7 -25.89 -12.22 -46.57
N LEU A 8 -27.14 -12.71 -46.58
CA LEU A 8 -28.20 -12.19 -45.70
C LEU A 8 -27.91 -12.46 -44.22
N VAL A 9 -27.39 -13.63 -43.88
CA VAL A 9 -27.02 -13.97 -42.49
C VAL A 9 -25.88 -13.07 -41.99
N LEU A 10 -24.84 -12.86 -42.80
CA LEU A 10 -23.71 -12.00 -42.42
C LEU A 10 -24.15 -10.53 -42.25
N THR A 11 -25.08 -10.06 -43.10
CA THR A 11 -25.63 -8.70 -43.00
C THR A 11 -26.44 -8.54 -41.72
N ALA A 12 -27.26 -9.53 -41.36
CA ALA A 12 -28.03 -9.51 -40.11
C ALA A 12 -27.12 -9.52 -38.86
N ILE A 13 -26.02 -10.28 -38.89
CA ILE A 13 -25.04 -10.30 -37.79
C ILE A 13 -24.36 -8.93 -37.64
N PHE A 14 -23.98 -8.29 -38.75
CA PHE A 14 -23.38 -6.95 -38.71
C PHE A 14 -24.34 -5.89 -38.16
N ILE A 15 -25.61 -5.93 -38.55
CA ILE A 15 -26.64 -5.02 -38.04
C ILE A 15 -26.85 -5.26 -36.53
N LEU A 16 -26.93 -6.52 -36.09
CA LEU A 16 -27.11 -6.85 -34.68
C LEU A 16 -25.90 -6.41 -33.85
N TRP A 17 -24.69 -6.60 -34.35
CA TRP A 17 -23.46 -6.13 -33.69
C TRP A 17 -23.42 -4.60 -33.58
N TYR A 18 -23.81 -3.89 -34.65
CA TYR A 18 -23.90 -2.43 -34.63
C TYR A 18 -24.93 -1.91 -33.61
N ILE A 19 -26.12 -2.52 -33.54
CA ILE A 19 -27.15 -2.14 -32.55
C ILE A 19 -26.67 -2.41 -31.11
N LEU A 20 -25.98 -3.53 -30.87
CA LEU A 20 -25.44 -3.86 -29.54
C LEU A 20 -24.27 -2.96 -29.14
N TRP A 21 -23.47 -2.50 -30.11
CA TRP A 21 -22.42 -1.52 -29.87
C TRP A 21 -22.98 -0.12 -29.62
N ASP A 22 -23.97 0.32 -30.39
CA ASP A 22 -24.57 1.64 -30.23
C ASP A 22 -25.31 1.76 -28.88
N THR A 23 -26.01 0.70 -28.47
CA THR A 23 -26.68 0.65 -27.15
C THR A 23 -25.71 0.59 -25.97
N SER A 24 -24.50 0.05 -26.14
CA SER A 24 -23.47 0.05 -25.09
C SER A 24 -22.74 1.40 -24.98
N VAL A 25 -22.64 2.15 -26.08
CA VAL A 25 -22.00 3.48 -26.12
C VAL A 25 -22.95 4.61 -25.70
N THR A 26 -24.27 4.45 -25.82
CA THR A 26 -25.25 5.52 -25.52
C THR A 26 -25.98 5.42 -24.18
N SER A 27 -25.66 4.44 -23.31
CA SER A 27 -26.18 4.43 -21.94
C SER A 27 -25.33 5.25 -20.95
N VAL A 28 -25.12 6.53 -21.25
CA VAL A 28 -24.82 7.53 -20.22
C VAL A 28 -26.14 8.21 -19.88
N ARG A 29 -26.92 7.62 -18.96
CA ARG A 29 -28.01 8.37 -18.34
C ARG A 29 -27.38 9.57 -17.63
N PRO A 30 -27.87 10.80 -17.83
CA PRO A 30 -27.47 11.91 -16.98
C PRO A 30 -27.90 11.53 -15.56
N LEU A 31 -26.93 11.38 -14.66
CA LEU A 31 -27.22 11.23 -13.25
C LEU A 31 -28.01 12.47 -12.84
N ARG A 32 -29.29 12.27 -12.56
CA ARG A 32 -30.23 13.32 -12.16
C ARG A 32 -29.65 14.02 -10.94
N ASN A 33 -29.48 15.33 -11.06
CA ASN A 33 -28.71 16.20 -10.18
C ASN A 33 -29.47 16.58 -8.89
N ASP A 34 -30.15 15.61 -8.25
CA ASP A 34 -31.15 15.88 -7.20
C ASP A 34 -30.69 15.52 -5.77
N SER A 35 -29.39 15.34 -5.49
CA SER A 35 -28.94 15.00 -4.13
C SER A 35 -27.66 15.70 -3.63
N PHE A 36 -27.32 16.89 -4.14
CA PHE A 36 -26.20 17.70 -3.58
C PHE A 36 -26.64 18.70 -2.50
N SER A 37 -27.94 18.79 -2.19
CA SER A 37 -28.44 19.66 -1.12
C SER A 37 -28.14 19.14 0.30
N PHE A 38 -27.80 17.85 0.46
CA PHE A 38 -27.48 17.25 1.75
C PHE A 38 -26.05 17.53 2.25
N LEU A 39 -25.17 18.09 1.41
CA LEU A 39 -23.82 18.48 1.81
C LEU A 39 -23.74 19.92 2.33
N ARG A 40 -24.88 20.61 2.50
CA ARG A 40 -24.92 21.96 3.05
C ARG A 40 -24.71 21.94 4.57
N GLN A 41 -23.45 22.15 4.94
CA GLN A 41 -22.97 22.86 6.13
C GLN A 41 -23.40 22.32 7.50
N ARG A 42 -22.66 21.32 8.00
CA ARG A 42 -22.26 21.39 9.41
C ARG A 42 -21.14 22.44 9.50
N PRO A 43 -21.16 23.37 10.48
CA PRO A 43 -19.96 24.11 10.82
C PRO A 43 -18.92 23.08 11.23
N GLN A 44 -17.95 22.81 10.35
CA GLN A 44 -16.78 22.05 10.73
C GLN A 44 -15.88 23.04 11.46
N ASP A 45 -15.83 22.92 12.78
CA ASP A 45 -14.77 23.53 13.56
C ASP A 45 -13.46 22.86 13.14
N TRP A 46 -12.75 23.49 12.20
CA TRP A 46 -11.47 23.01 11.73
C TRP A 46 -10.43 23.19 12.82
N GLN A 47 -9.99 22.09 13.41
CA GLN A 47 -8.85 22.11 14.30
C GLN A 47 -7.57 21.88 13.49
N SER A 48 -6.75 22.92 13.39
CA SER A 48 -5.45 22.83 12.72
C SER A 48 -4.40 22.30 13.69
N PHE A 49 -3.59 21.36 13.21
CA PHE A 49 -2.44 20.84 13.93
C PHE A 49 -1.19 21.07 13.09
N VAL A 50 -0.13 21.55 13.73
CA VAL A 50 1.19 21.64 13.10
C VAL A 50 1.94 20.35 13.39
N VAL A 51 2.25 19.60 12.33
CA VAL A 51 3.05 18.38 12.41
C VAL A 51 4.46 18.74 11.97
N ASP A 52 5.32 19.05 12.93
CA ASP A 52 6.73 19.32 12.67
C ASP A 52 7.55 18.03 12.64
N THR A 53 8.72 18.11 12.01
CA THR A 53 9.73 17.04 12.05
C THR A 53 10.36 16.90 13.44
N GLY A 54 10.88 15.71 13.73
CA GLY A 54 11.48 15.36 15.02
C GLY A 54 10.44 14.87 16.02
N HIS A 55 10.49 13.56 16.34
CA HIS A 55 9.52 12.86 17.18
C HIS A 55 9.66 13.14 18.69
N THR A 56 9.82 14.41 19.08
CA THR A 56 9.94 14.74 20.51
C THR A 56 8.64 14.45 21.26
N LYS A 57 8.76 13.93 22.48
CA LYS A 57 7.61 13.63 23.35
C LYS A 57 6.66 14.84 23.50
N LYS A 58 7.22 16.04 23.62
CA LYS A 58 6.46 17.29 23.76
C LYS A 58 5.61 17.58 22.52
N LYS A 59 6.15 17.44 21.31
CA LYS A 59 5.40 17.63 20.05
C LYS A 59 4.31 16.58 19.86
N ARG A 60 4.58 15.32 20.20
CA ARG A 60 3.55 14.26 20.11
C ARG A 60 2.37 14.51 21.05
N GLN A 61 2.61 15.05 22.24
CA GLN A 61 1.56 15.38 23.19
C GLN A 61 0.65 16.53 22.75
N SER A 62 1.07 17.37 21.80
CA SER A 62 0.23 18.42 21.20
C SER A 62 -0.65 17.93 20.05
N LEU A 63 -0.45 16.70 19.57
CA LEU A 63 -1.27 16.09 18.51
C LEU A 63 -2.48 15.35 19.12
N PRO A 64 -3.55 15.14 18.33
CA PRO A 64 -4.67 14.32 18.76
C PRO A 64 -4.21 12.94 19.21
N ASN A 65 -4.72 12.46 20.34
CA ASN A 65 -4.53 11.06 20.68
C ASN A 65 -5.45 10.21 19.78
N LEU A 66 -4.87 9.64 18.72
CA LEU A 66 -5.58 8.79 17.77
C LEU A 66 -6.11 7.49 18.39
N GLU A 67 -5.62 7.07 19.56
CA GLU A 67 -6.16 5.93 20.33
C GLU A 67 -7.58 6.20 20.85
N LYS A 68 -7.98 7.47 20.93
CA LYS A 68 -9.34 7.86 21.34
C LYS A 68 -10.36 7.78 20.20
N ILE A 69 -9.90 7.52 18.98
CA ILE A 69 -10.75 7.37 17.80
C ILE A 69 -11.09 5.89 17.66
N SER A 70 -12.37 5.59 17.43
CA SER A 70 -12.80 4.23 17.12
C SER A 70 -12.40 3.89 15.69
N TRP A 71 -11.33 3.14 15.54
CA TRP A 71 -10.92 2.60 14.25
C TRP A 71 -11.72 1.34 13.90
N PRO A 72 -12.01 1.08 12.60
CA PRO A 72 -12.56 -0.19 12.18
C PRO A 72 -11.67 -1.36 12.63
N GLU A 73 -12.28 -2.48 12.99
CA GLU A 73 -11.51 -3.69 13.29
C GLU A 73 -10.86 -4.21 12.00
N ARG A 74 -9.59 -4.59 12.09
CA ARG A 74 -8.85 -5.11 10.95
C ARG A 74 -9.08 -6.61 10.83
N GLU A 75 -9.41 -7.06 9.62
CA GLU A 75 -9.47 -8.48 9.29
C GLU A 75 -8.08 -9.05 9.07
N TYR A 76 -7.89 -10.32 9.44
CA TYR A 76 -6.63 -11.06 9.29
C TYR A 76 -6.87 -12.39 8.58
N LEU A 77 -5.85 -12.88 7.86
CA LEU A 77 -5.86 -14.27 7.40
C LEU A 77 -5.77 -15.22 8.61
N PRO A 78 -6.51 -16.33 8.61
CA PRO A 78 -6.48 -17.33 9.68
C PRO A 78 -5.15 -18.10 9.74
N SER A 79 -4.32 -17.99 8.71
CA SER A 79 -3.02 -18.64 8.61
C SER A 79 -2.07 -17.77 7.82
N SER A 80 -0.78 -17.86 8.13
CA SER A 80 0.26 -17.06 7.47
C SER A 80 0.38 -17.42 5.99
N VAL A 81 0.59 -16.40 5.15
CA VAL A 81 0.93 -16.63 3.74
C VAL A 81 2.28 -17.34 3.67
N GLY A 82 2.32 -18.44 2.92
CA GLY A 82 3.44 -19.40 2.90
C GLY A 82 3.11 -20.74 3.54
N ALA A 83 2.12 -20.79 4.45
CA ALA A 83 1.59 -22.05 4.96
C ALA A 83 0.93 -22.88 3.85
N PRO A 84 1.01 -24.23 3.90
CA PRO A 84 0.36 -25.09 2.92
C PRO A 84 -1.14 -24.83 2.83
N GLY A 85 -1.64 -24.56 1.62
CA GLY A 85 -3.07 -24.30 1.37
C GLY A 85 -3.52 -22.85 1.61
N THR A 86 -2.68 -21.98 2.19
CA THR A 86 -3.02 -20.56 2.35
C THR A 86 -2.77 -19.80 1.05
N ARG A 87 -3.82 -19.18 0.51
CA ARG A 87 -3.72 -18.22 -0.59
C ARG A 87 -4.61 -17.02 -0.29
N PRO A 88 -4.08 -15.78 -0.37
CA PRO A 88 -4.92 -14.60 -0.33
C PRO A 88 -5.94 -14.62 -1.47
N TRP A 89 -7.16 -14.19 -1.17
CA TRP A 89 -8.17 -13.99 -2.20
C TRP A 89 -7.89 -12.67 -2.93
N PRO A 90 -8.18 -12.56 -4.24
CA PRO A 90 -8.14 -11.28 -4.93
C PRO A 90 -9.01 -10.26 -4.19
N HIS A 91 -8.43 -9.13 -3.80
CA HIS A 91 -9.09 -8.08 -3.02
C HIS A 91 -9.47 -8.46 -1.57
N GLY A 92 -9.01 -9.61 -1.06
CA GLY A 92 -9.18 -10.02 0.34
C GLY A 92 -7.98 -9.64 1.20
N THR A 93 -8.01 -10.01 2.48
CA THR A 93 -6.89 -9.76 3.39
C THR A 93 -5.63 -10.54 3.01
N HIS A 94 -4.47 -9.87 3.00
CA HIS A 94 -3.19 -10.48 2.60
C HIS A 94 -2.30 -10.90 3.78
N PHE A 95 -2.58 -10.45 5.00
CA PHE A 95 -1.71 -10.69 6.16
C PHE A 95 -2.41 -11.49 7.24
N SER A 96 -1.69 -12.45 7.84
CA SER A 96 -2.00 -12.93 9.19
C SER A 96 -1.58 -11.90 10.26
N HIS A 97 -1.89 -12.17 11.53
CA HIS A 97 -1.56 -11.27 12.64
C HIS A 97 -0.07 -10.98 12.74
N GLU A 98 0.79 -12.01 12.76
CA GLU A 98 2.22 -11.79 12.95
C GLU A 98 2.91 -11.25 11.68
N GLN A 99 2.36 -11.52 10.50
CA GLN A 99 2.85 -10.91 9.25
C GLN A 99 2.54 -9.40 9.23
N MET A 100 1.33 -9.01 9.61
CA MET A 100 0.98 -7.60 9.73
C MET A 100 1.82 -6.90 10.81
N ARG A 101 2.03 -7.55 11.96
CA ARG A 101 2.91 -7.05 13.02
C ARG A 101 4.34 -6.83 12.52
N THR A 102 4.84 -7.77 11.72
CA THR A 102 6.17 -7.67 11.10
C THR A 102 6.25 -6.45 10.17
N LEU A 103 5.24 -6.24 9.32
CA LEU A 103 5.18 -5.09 8.42
C LEU A 103 5.22 -3.75 9.17
N TRP A 104 4.40 -3.59 10.21
CA TRP A 104 4.38 -2.37 11.02
C TRP A 104 5.70 -2.15 11.78
N LYS A 105 6.35 -3.22 12.25
CA LYS A 105 7.69 -3.12 12.86
C LYS A 105 8.75 -2.69 11.86
N LEU A 106 8.68 -3.14 10.60
CA LEU A 106 9.59 -2.68 9.55
C LEU A 106 9.41 -1.19 9.29
N PHE A 107 8.17 -0.73 9.19
CA PHE A 107 7.86 0.68 9.01
C PHE A 107 8.31 1.52 10.21
N ASP A 108 8.00 1.12 11.44
CA ASP A 108 8.46 1.81 12.66
C ASP A 108 9.99 1.85 12.74
N THR A 109 10.67 0.76 12.41
CA THR A 109 12.15 0.71 12.36
C THR A 109 12.70 1.70 11.33
N PHE A 110 12.14 1.74 10.13
CA PHE A 110 12.54 2.70 9.09
C PHE A 110 12.34 4.14 9.57
N VAL A 111 11.16 4.47 10.11
CA VAL A 111 10.84 5.80 10.62
C VAL A 111 11.80 6.22 11.73
N ASN A 112 12.06 5.34 12.70
CA ASN A 112 12.99 5.62 13.80
C ASN A 112 14.43 5.81 13.30
N VAL A 113 14.87 5.03 12.30
CA VAL A 113 16.19 5.21 11.68
C VAL A 113 16.30 6.56 10.98
N MET A 114 15.27 6.97 10.23
CA MET A 114 15.25 8.27 9.56
C MET A 114 15.27 9.42 10.58
N ASP A 115 14.55 9.27 11.70
CA ASP A 115 14.56 10.26 12.79
C ASP A 115 15.92 10.35 13.50
N GLU A 116 16.53 9.21 13.83
CA GLU A 116 17.87 9.14 14.44
C GLU A 116 18.96 9.74 13.54
N LEU A 117 18.80 9.66 12.23
CA LEU A 117 19.70 10.28 11.25
C LEU A 117 19.40 11.77 11.01
N GLY A 118 18.30 12.30 11.56
CA GLY A 118 17.88 13.68 11.34
C GLY A 118 17.29 13.92 9.94
N PHE A 119 16.71 12.89 9.32
CA PHE A 119 16.16 12.91 7.96
C PHE A 119 14.64 12.73 7.92
N SER A 120 13.93 13.05 9.00
CA SER A 120 12.47 12.92 9.08
C SER A 120 11.70 13.78 8.06
N ASP A 121 12.33 14.79 7.47
CA ASP A 121 11.82 15.67 6.40
C ASP A 121 12.22 15.22 4.98
N ARG A 122 12.99 14.13 4.86
CA ARG A 122 13.61 13.66 3.61
C ARG A 122 12.98 12.38 3.08
N TRP A 123 11.76 12.09 3.51
CA TRP A 123 10.98 10.97 3.03
C TRP A 123 9.48 11.24 3.14
N MET A 124 8.69 10.48 2.39
CA MET A 124 7.23 10.55 2.41
C MET A 124 6.61 9.18 2.09
N LEU A 125 5.35 8.99 2.47
CA LEU A 125 4.56 7.85 1.99
C LEU A 125 4.36 7.97 0.48
N HIS A 126 4.34 6.84 -0.23
CA HIS A 126 4.24 6.81 -1.68
C HIS A 126 3.15 5.85 -2.17
N ALA A 127 2.76 5.98 -3.46
CA ALA A 127 1.86 5.08 -4.18
C ALA A 127 0.61 4.66 -3.38
N GLY A 128 0.40 3.35 -3.23
CA GLY A 128 -0.73 2.80 -2.50
C GLY A 128 -0.74 3.23 -1.04
N THR A 129 0.43 3.35 -0.41
CA THR A 129 0.60 3.77 0.99
C THR A 129 0.08 5.15 1.27
N LEU A 130 0.38 6.10 0.37
CA LEU A 130 -0.13 7.46 0.50
C LEU A 130 -1.64 7.52 0.28
N LEU A 131 -2.14 6.83 -0.75
CA LEU A 131 -3.58 6.82 -1.05
C LEU A 131 -4.39 6.24 0.10
N ARG A 132 -3.90 5.17 0.74
CA ARG A 132 -4.61 4.49 1.83
C ARG A 132 -4.53 5.20 3.17
N SER A 133 -3.40 5.85 3.48
CA SER A 133 -3.29 6.69 4.67
C SER A 133 -4.30 7.84 4.65
N PHE A 134 -4.62 8.36 3.46
CA PHE A 134 -5.64 9.39 3.30
C PHE A 134 -7.07 8.84 3.37
N ARG A 135 -7.34 7.69 2.76
CA ARG A 135 -8.72 7.17 2.61
C ARG A 135 -9.24 6.43 3.84
N HIS A 136 -8.40 5.61 4.46
CA HIS A 136 -8.81 4.71 5.54
C HIS A 136 -7.92 4.81 6.77
N HIS A 137 -6.86 5.63 6.73
CA HIS A 137 -5.87 5.77 7.81
C HIS A 137 -5.21 4.44 8.22
N ASP A 138 -5.20 3.47 7.29
CA ASP A 138 -4.64 2.13 7.48
C ASP A 138 -4.23 1.52 6.13
N ILE A 139 -3.55 0.36 6.16
CA ILE A 139 -3.30 -0.47 5.00
C ILE A 139 -4.62 -1.00 4.41
N ILE A 140 -4.68 -1.09 3.09
CA ILE A 140 -5.81 -1.68 2.39
C ILE A 140 -5.74 -3.20 2.55
N PRO A 141 -6.84 -3.91 2.84
CA PRO A 141 -6.78 -5.35 3.14
C PRO A 141 -6.02 -6.20 2.11
N TRP A 142 -6.15 -5.84 0.83
CA TRP A 142 -5.55 -6.56 -0.30
C TRP A 142 -4.21 -6.03 -0.80
N ASP A 143 -3.67 -5.05 -0.11
CA ASP A 143 -2.32 -4.57 -0.37
C ASP A 143 -1.33 -5.43 0.41
N ASP A 144 -0.11 -5.62 -0.12
CA ASP A 144 0.88 -6.53 0.46
C ASP A 144 2.20 -5.88 0.85
N ASP A 145 2.34 -4.56 0.79
CA ASP A 145 3.58 -3.87 1.15
C ASP A 145 3.36 -2.48 1.78
N ILE A 146 4.46 -1.76 2.00
CA ILE A 146 4.47 -0.33 2.33
C ILE A 146 5.53 0.31 1.44
N ASP A 147 5.09 1.20 0.56
CA ASP A 147 5.95 2.08 -0.23
C ASP A 147 6.26 3.40 0.48
N VAL A 148 7.54 3.78 0.49
CA VAL A 148 8.02 5.12 0.84
C VAL A 148 8.91 5.67 -0.26
N LEU A 149 8.95 6.99 -0.39
CA LEU A 149 9.94 7.70 -1.20
C LEU A 149 10.93 8.39 -0.28
N VAL A 150 12.22 8.26 -0.58
CA VAL A 150 13.33 8.82 0.20
C VAL A 150 14.21 9.64 -0.71
N ASP A 151 14.75 10.75 -0.20
CA ASP A 151 15.71 11.53 -0.96
C ASP A 151 16.98 10.70 -1.24
N LYS A 152 17.35 10.61 -2.50
CA LYS A 152 18.50 9.80 -2.95
C LYS A 152 19.80 10.16 -2.25
N ALA A 153 20.00 11.42 -1.87
CA ALA A 153 21.23 11.86 -1.20
C ALA A 153 21.39 11.27 0.22
N VAL A 154 20.29 10.84 0.88
CA VAL A 154 20.38 10.23 2.21
C VAL A 154 20.60 8.71 2.17
N ARG A 155 20.42 8.08 1.01
CA ARG A 155 20.55 6.62 0.81
C ARG A 155 21.85 6.04 1.40
N PRO A 156 23.05 6.64 1.21
CA PRO A 156 24.28 6.09 1.80
C PRO A 156 24.28 6.03 3.33
N ALA A 157 23.74 7.06 3.99
CA ALA A 157 23.64 7.12 5.45
C ALA A 157 22.61 6.12 5.98
N LEU A 158 21.47 6.00 5.29
CA LEU A 158 20.45 4.99 5.58
C LEU A 158 21.05 3.58 5.51
N TRP A 159 21.74 3.22 4.43
CA TRP A 159 22.41 1.93 4.28
C TRP A 159 23.40 1.64 5.41
N LYS A 160 24.26 2.61 5.73
CA LYS A 160 25.24 2.48 6.80
C LYS A 160 24.56 2.20 8.14
N LYS A 161 23.46 2.89 8.45
CA LYS A 161 22.70 2.71 9.68
C LYS A 161 21.96 1.38 9.70
N MET A 162 21.28 1.00 8.62
CA MET A 162 20.56 -0.28 8.53
C MET A 162 21.51 -1.48 8.65
N ALA A 163 22.77 -1.36 8.20
CA ALA A 163 23.77 -2.41 8.36
C ALA A 163 24.04 -2.74 9.84
N THR A 164 23.90 -1.78 10.77
CA THR A 164 24.10 -2.01 12.20
C THR A 164 22.93 -2.77 12.84
N LEU A 165 21.81 -2.91 12.15
CA LEU A 165 20.60 -3.58 12.64
C LEU A 165 20.52 -5.05 12.23
N ARG A 166 21.55 -5.56 11.52
CA ARG A 166 21.69 -6.99 11.24
C ARG A 166 21.95 -7.76 12.54
N PRO A 167 21.46 -9.00 12.67
CA PRO A 167 20.75 -9.79 11.67
C PRO A 167 19.22 -9.61 11.67
N ASN A 168 18.69 -8.71 12.50
CA ASN A 168 17.24 -8.58 12.70
C ASN A 168 16.53 -7.93 11.50
N TYR A 169 17.24 -7.04 10.80
CA TYR A 169 16.73 -6.37 9.61
C TYR A 169 17.77 -6.46 8.48
N THR A 170 17.28 -6.59 7.25
CA THR A 170 18.12 -6.61 6.05
C THR A 170 17.58 -5.60 5.05
N LEU A 171 18.48 -4.76 4.55
CA LEU A 171 18.23 -3.88 3.42
C LEU A 171 18.89 -4.51 2.18
N GLN A 172 18.10 -4.71 1.12
CA GLN A 172 18.54 -5.29 -0.14
C GLN A 172 18.47 -4.24 -1.25
N GLU A 173 19.54 -4.12 -2.04
CA GLU A 173 19.61 -3.20 -3.18
C GLU A 173 18.84 -3.76 -4.39
N CYS A 174 17.96 -2.94 -4.97
CA CYS A 174 17.13 -3.28 -6.14
C CYS A 174 17.06 -2.09 -7.12
N SER A 175 18.20 -1.70 -7.70
CA SER A 175 18.31 -0.58 -8.66
C SER A 175 17.88 0.76 -8.05
N ASN A 176 16.76 1.34 -8.49
CA ASN A 176 16.22 2.60 -7.95
C ASN A 176 15.30 2.38 -6.73
N TRP A 177 15.24 1.15 -6.23
CA TRP A 177 14.48 0.76 -5.06
C TRP A 177 15.37 -0.02 -4.11
N ASP A 178 15.12 0.10 -2.82
CA ASP A 178 15.66 -0.81 -1.81
C ASP A 178 14.53 -1.52 -1.09
N LYS A 179 14.76 -2.78 -0.72
CA LYS A 179 13.78 -3.62 -0.03
C LYS A 179 14.24 -3.86 1.40
N LEU A 180 13.46 -3.38 2.37
CA LEU A 180 13.69 -3.62 3.78
C LEU A 180 12.85 -4.81 4.24
N SER A 181 13.49 -5.84 4.77
CA SER A 181 12.83 -7.03 5.33
C SER A 181 13.30 -7.33 6.75
N ALA A 182 12.47 -8.06 7.49
CA ALA A 182 12.85 -8.60 8.80
C ALA A 182 13.73 -9.84 8.64
N LYS A 183 14.21 -10.36 9.77
CA LYS A 183 14.90 -11.65 9.85
C LYS A 183 14.10 -12.73 9.13
N ILE A 184 14.80 -13.52 8.32
CA ILE A 184 14.18 -14.61 7.57
C ILE A 184 13.82 -15.76 8.51
N ILE A 185 12.56 -16.21 8.46
CA ILE A 185 12.08 -17.40 9.15
C ILE A 185 12.49 -18.63 8.32
N VAL A 186 13.20 -19.56 8.96
CA VAL A 186 13.66 -20.81 8.32
C VAL A 186 12.47 -21.76 8.14
N SER A 187 12.36 -22.33 6.94
CA SER A 187 11.20 -22.97 6.28
C SER A 187 10.19 -21.99 5.68
N LYS A 188 10.22 -21.89 4.34
CA LYS A 188 9.25 -21.17 3.51
C LYS A 188 7.80 -21.68 3.62
N HIS A 189 7.62 -22.92 4.11
CA HIS A 189 6.31 -23.61 4.19
C HIS A 189 5.85 -23.90 5.62
N SER A 190 6.28 -23.09 6.57
CA SER A 190 5.80 -23.22 7.94
C SER A 190 4.36 -22.74 8.07
N SER A 191 3.52 -23.53 8.73
CA SER A 191 2.18 -23.13 9.14
C SER A 191 2.17 -22.19 10.35
N LEU A 192 3.33 -21.92 10.95
CA LEU A 192 3.43 -21.04 12.10
C LEU A 192 3.23 -19.59 11.67
N ASP A 193 2.31 -18.91 12.34
CA ASP A 193 2.20 -17.46 12.29
C ASP A 193 3.16 -16.87 13.33
N VAL A 194 4.34 -16.44 12.85
CA VAL A 194 5.42 -15.92 13.69
C VAL A 194 6.03 -14.70 13.03
N GLU A 195 6.57 -13.80 13.86
CA GLU A 195 7.21 -12.58 13.40
C GLU A 195 8.46 -12.87 12.54
N GLY A 196 8.59 -12.14 11.43
CA GLY A 196 9.69 -12.24 10.49
C GLY A 196 9.23 -12.33 9.03
N SER A 197 10.21 -12.27 8.12
CA SER A 197 9.95 -12.34 6.67
C SER A 197 10.23 -13.74 6.12
N ARG A 198 9.62 -14.08 4.98
CA ARG A 198 9.77 -15.35 4.27
C ARG A 198 10.07 -15.09 2.80
N ILE A 199 10.89 -15.93 2.17
CA ILE A 199 11.08 -15.89 0.72
C ILE A 199 10.01 -16.77 0.09
N LEU A 200 9.00 -16.13 -0.52
CA LEU A 200 7.80 -16.80 -1.06
C LEU A 200 7.75 -16.80 -2.60
N ASN A 201 8.58 -15.99 -3.25
CA ASN A 201 8.64 -15.85 -4.71
C ASN A 201 9.97 -16.36 -5.28
N ALA A 202 10.01 -16.55 -6.60
CA ALA A 202 11.21 -17.00 -7.31
C ALA A 202 12.32 -15.94 -7.41
N TYR A 203 11.99 -14.66 -7.19
CA TYR A 203 12.94 -13.54 -7.23
C TYR A 203 13.82 -13.45 -5.98
N GLY A 204 13.53 -14.24 -4.95
CA GLY A 204 14.29 -14.26 -3.71
C GLY A 204 13.93 -13.13 -2.74
N TRP A 205 12.89 -12.34 -3.04
CA TRP A 205 12.49 -11.24 -2.16
C TRP A 205 11.77 -11.78 -0.92
N ALA A 206 12.19 -11.28 0.23
CA ALA A 206 11.59 -11.60 1.51
C ALA A 206 10.32 -10.78 1.71
N TRP A 207 9.26 -11.38 2.24
CA TRP A 207 7.95 -10.78 2.51
C TRP A 207 7.44 -11.20 3.89
N PRO A 208 6.83 -10.33 4.72
CA PRO A 208 6.54 -8.91 4.49
C PRO A 208 7.79 -8.04 4.29
N MET A 209 7.62 -6.94 3.56
CA MET A 209 8.70 -5.98 3.27
C MET A 209 8.18 -4.55 3.21
N LEU A 210 9.12 -3.61 3.30
CA LEU A 210 8.92 -2.19 3.03
C LEU A 210 9.75 -1.82 1.80
N ASP A 211 9.10 -1.21 0.82
CA ASP A 211 9.68 -0.75 -0.44
C ASP A 211 10.12 0.72 -0.33
N ILE A 212 11.41 0.96 -0.61
CA ILE A 212 12.03 2.29 -0.51
C ILE A 212 12.41 2.74 -1.90
N GLY A 213 11.60 3.60 -2.50
CA GLY A 213 11.93 4.29 -3.74
C GLY A 213 12.77 5.54 -3.47
N TYR A 214 13.51 6.00 -4.49
CA TYR A 214 14.35 7.19 -4.38
C TYR A 214 13.93 8.30 -5.34
N TYR A 215 13.81 9.52 -4.82
CA TYR A 215 13.67 10.74 -5.62
C TYR A 215 14.93 11.60 -5.55
N CYS A 216 15.21 12.35 -6.60
CA CYS A 216 16.22 13.39 -6.57
C CYS A 216 15.52 14.70 -6.22
N SER A 217 15.94 15.37 -5.16
CA SER A 217 15.57 16.76 -4.93
C SER A 217 16.35 17.65 -5.89
N ASP A 218 15.65 18.58 -6.54
CA ASP A 218 16.25 19.61 -7.37
C ASP A 218 15.64 20.98 -7.02
N VAL A 219 16.00 22.03 -7.74
CA VAL A 219 15.55 23.40 -7.39
C VAL A 219 14.03 23.55 -7.57
N THR A 220 13.35 22.60 -8.21
CA THR A 220 11.91 22.64 -8.45
C THR A 220 11.10 21.80 -7.47
N HIS A 221 11.72 20.82 -6.79
CA HIS A 221 11.06 19.87 -5.88
C HIS A 221 11.92 19.53 -4.65
#